data_AF-A0A382W6C8-F1
#
_entry.id   AF-A0A382W6C8-F1
#
_cell.length_a   1.000
_cell.length_b   1.000
_cell.length_c   1.000
_cell.angle_alpha   90.00
_cell.angle_beta   90.00
_cell.angle_gamma   90.00
#
_symmetry.space_group_name_H-M   'P 1'
#
loop_
_entity.id
_entity.type
_entity.pdbx_description
1 polymer ?
#
loop_
_entity_poly.entity_id
_entity_poly.type
_entity_poly.pdbx_seq_one_letter_code
_entity_poly.pdbx_strand_id
1 'polypeptide(L)'
;MAYFKYFPKMAYDIRGVTNQRQYDRVTNILARVLVKCHGWADVDGSIIEPLTGASYFIKHTIVDGERPDILAHQFYGDSELHWLFFFTNGVKLLNPYYDWPLTQYDLKKFVDKKYANINAIHHYIDADGYEVDSDAAGATSVTNWIHEETRNDAKRPIRVLQSSMAMTVVDEFNRLMKTQ
;
A
#
# COMPACT_ATOMS: atom_id res chain seq x y z
N MET A 1 -9.54 -6.45 15.11
CA MET A 1 -8.34 -5.81 14.51
C MET A 1 -7.10 -6.51 15.06
N ALA A 2 -6.60 -7.55 14.37
CA ALA A 2 -5.46 -8.35 14.84
C ALA A 2 -4.16 -7.56 14.96
N TYR A 3 -3.90 -6.58 14.09
CA TYR A 3 -2.64 -5.82 14.08
C TYR A 3 -2.35 -5.11 15.42
N PHE A 4 -3.30 -4.33 15.93
CA PHE A 4 -3.12 -3.55 17.16
C PHE A 4 -3.13 -4.39 18.44
N LYS A 5 -3.41 -5.70 18.34
CA LYS A 5 -3.37 -6.62 19.49
C LYS A 5 -1.95 -6.83 20.00
N TYR A 6 -0.96 -6.76 19.11
CA TYR A 6 0.45 -6.99 19.45
C TYR A 6 1.14 -5.76 20.07
N PHE A 7 0.47 -4.61 20.07
CA PHE A 7 1.06 -3.36 20.52
C PHE A 7 1.08 -3.28 22.05
N PRO A 8 2.20 -2.83 22.66
CA PRO A 8 2.26 -2.62 24.09
C PRO A 8 1.30 -1.49 24.50
N LYS A 9 0.88 -1.52 25.77
CA LYS A 9 0.08 -0.44 26.35
C LYS A 9 1.02 0.60 26.97
N MET A 10 0.73 1.87 26.74
CA MET A 10 1.43 2.99 27.39
C MET A 10 0.46 3.82 28.21
N ALA A 11 0.98 4.49 29.23
CA ALA A 11 0.25 5.53 29.95
C ALA A 11 0.28 6.82 29.12
N TYR A 12 -0.89 7.36 28.79
CA TYR A 12 -1.01 8.61 28.05
C TYR A 12 -2.14 9.47 28.62
N ASP A 13 -1.94 10.78 28.65
CA ASP A 13 -2.96 11.75 29.04
C ASP A 13 -3.74 12.19 27.81
N ILE A 14 -4.93 11.62 27.63
CA ILE A 14 -5.81 11.91 26.49
C ILE A 14 -6.53 13.25 26.68
N ARG A 15 -6.75 13.67 27.94
CA ARG A 15 -7.61 14.81 28.29
C ARG A 15 -6.85 16.12 28.17
N GLY A 16 -5.53 16.10 28.39
CA GLY A 16 -4.66 17.27 28.17
C GLY A 16 -4.99 18.47 29.05
N VAL A 17 -5.65 18.25 30.19
CA VAL A 17 -6.06 19.33 31.09
C VAL A 17 -4.85 19.81 31.88
N THR A 18 -4.54 21.10 31.73
CA THR A 18 -3.42 21.73 32.43
C THR A 18 -3.57 21.57 33.95
N ASN A 19 -2.51 21.13 34.62
CA ASN A 19 -2.45 20.86 36.07
C ASN A 19 -3.35 19.72 36.60
N GLN A 20 -3.95 18.90 35.73
CA GLN A 20 -4.66 17.68 36.12
C GLN A 20 -4.30 16.52 35.20
N ARG A 21 -3.06 16.01 35.35
CA ARG A 21 -2.60 14.86 34.56
C ARG A 21 -3.36 13.60 34.98
N GLN A 22 -4.19 13.08 34.09
CA GLN A 22 -4.85 11.79 34.25
C GLN A 22 -4.30 10.83 33.22
N TYR A 23 -3.64 9.78 33.69
CA TYR A 23 -3.02 8.79 32.82
C TYR A 23 -4.00 7.66 32.54
N ASP A 24 -4.37 7.51 31.27
CA ASP A 24 -5.14 6.37 30.78
C ASP A 24 -4.20 5.35 30.13
N ARG A 25 -4.53 4.06 30.25
CA ARG A 25 -3.80 2.97 29.58
C ARG A 25 -4.29 2.82 28.15
N VAL A 26 -3.49 3.29 27.19
CA VAL A 26 -3.82 3.27 25.76
C VAL A 26 -2.88 2.36 24.98
N THR A 27 -3.28 1.96 23.77
CA THR A 27 -2.40 1.24 22.83
C THR A 27 -1.31 2.18 22.33
N ASN A 28 -0.03 1.79 22.44
CA ASN A 28 1.10 2.61 22.02
C ASN A 28 1.28 2.61 20.50
N ILE A 29 0.54 3.45 19.78
CA ILE A 29 0.68 3.60 18.33
C ILE A 29 1.99 4.27 17.86
N LEU A 30 2.82 4.74 18.80
CA LEU A 30 4.12 5.36 18.48
C LEU A 30 5.22 4.30 18.28
N ALA A 31 5.00 3.08 18.77
CA ALA A 31 5.88 1.95 18.53
C ALA A 31 5.83 1.55 17.05
N ARG A 32 6.99 1.53 16.40
CA ARG A 32 7.13 1.16 14.99
C ARG A 32 8.14 0.03 14.83
N VAL A 33 7.69 -1.06 14.21
CA VAL A 33 8.56 -2.10 13.67
C VAL A 33 8.61 -1.91 12.16
N LEU A 34 9.80 -2.01 11.58
CA LEU A 34 10.02 -1.88 10.14
C LEU A 34 10.61 -3.17 9.61
N VAL A 35 10.05 -3.67 8.51
CA VAL A 35 10.69 -4.74 7.74
C VAL A 35 11.87 -4.15 7.00
N LYS A 36 13.08 -4.58 7.34
CA LYS A 36 14.26 -4.34 6.49
C LYS A 36 14.24 -5.33 5.33
N CYS A 37 13.43 -5.07 4.31
CA CYS A 37 13.61 -5.72 3.01
C CYS A 37 14.62 -4.90 2.21
N HIS A 38 15.75 -5.50 1.84
CA HIS A 38 16.71 -4.84 0.96
C HIS A 38 16.08 -4.72 -0.44
N GLY A 39 15.91 -3.48 -0.91
CA GLY A 39 15.75 -3.13 -2.33
C GLY A 39 14.40 -3.45 -3.00
N TRP A 40 13.79 -2.42 -3.58
CA TRP A 40 12.81 -2.52 -4.67
C TRP A 40 13.41 -1.91 -5.93
N ALA A 41 14.55 -2.41 -6.38
CA ALA A 41 14.94 -2.14 -7.74
C ALA A 41 14.41 -3.31 -8.58
N ASP A 42 13.14 -3.22 -9.01
CA ASP A 42 12.71 -3.89 -10.25
C ASP A 42 13.55 -3.18 -11.32
N VAL A 43 14.69 -3.75 -11.71
CA VAL A 43 15.57 -3.08 -12.68
C VAL A 43 15.03 -3.23 -14.09
N ASP A 44 14.15 -4.19 -14.40
CA ASP A 44 13.89 -4.46 -15.82
C ASP A 44 12.57 -5.13 -16.20
N GLY A 45 11.46 -4.80 -15.51
CA GLY A 45 10.09 -5.09 -16.00
C GLY A 45 9.81 -6.56 -16.40
N SER A 46 10.65 -7.49 -15.97
CA SER A 46 10.72 -8.84 -16.54
C SER A 46 9.84 -9.78 -15.74
N ILE A 47 9.09 -10.62 -16.45
CA ILE A 47 8.18 -11.64 -15.90
C ILE A 47 8.95 -12.77 -15.18
N ILE A 48 10.28 -12.71 -15.23
CA ILE A 48 11.22 -13.63 -14.61
C ILE A 48 12.35 -12.77 -14.02
N GLU A 49 12.26 -12.39 -12.74
CA GLU A 49 13.43 -11.93 -11.99
C GLU A 49 14.01 -13.12 -11.20
N PRO A 50 15.18 -13.63 -11.59
CA PRO A 50 15.95 -14.59 -10.80
C PRO A 50 16.93 -13.82 -9.92
N LEU A 51 16.83 -13.92 -8.59
CA LEU A 51 17.98 -13.91 -7.67
C LEU A 51 17.53 -14.21 -6.24
N THR A 52 17.77 -15.45 -5.87
CA THR A 52 17.57 -16.08 -4.57
C THR A 52 18.40 -15.36 -3.50
N GLY A 53 17.77 -14.54 -2.66
CA GLY A 53 18.41 -13.99 -1.45
C GLY A 53 17.70 -12.76 -0.89
N ALA A 54 16.91 -12.95 0.17
CA ALA A 54 16.13 -11.93 0.92
C ALA A 54 14.89 -11.41 0.16
N SER A 55 13.74 -12.05 0.14
CA SER A 55 13.01 -12.76 1.19
C SER A 55 11.78 -13.41 0.54
N TYR A 56 11.15 -14.40 1.17
CA TYR A 56 10.04 -15.21 0.64
C TYR A 56 8.78 -14.41 0.23
N PHE A 57 8.86 -13.62 -0.83
CA PHE A 57 7.80 -12.80 -1.39
C PHE A 57 7.41 -13.31 -2.78
N ILE A 58 6.12 -13.20 -3.08
CA ILE A 58 5.51 -13.50 -4.37
C ILE A 58 4.92 -12.20 -4.90
N LYS A 59 5.11 -11.92 -6.19
CA LYS A 59 4.46 -10.79 -6.86
C LYS A 59 3.01 -11.17 -7.15
N HIS A 60 2.07 -10.38 -6.65
CA HIS A 60 0.64 -10.52 -6.96
C HIS A 60 0.15 -9.25 -7.63
N THR A 61 -0.60 -9.38 -8.71
CA THR A 61 -1.27 -8.26 -9.37
C THR A 61 -2.72 -8.25 -8.94
N ILE A 62 -3.12 -7.19 -8.24
CA ILE A 62 -4.48 -7.05 -7.73
C ILE A 62 -5.46 -6.94 -8.90
N VAL A 63 -6.49 -7.78 -8.87
CA VAL A 63 -7.61 -7.75 -9.81
C VAL A 63 -8.67 -6.76 -9.32
N ASP A 64 -9.42 -6.19 -10.26
CA ASP A 64 -10.48 -5.23 -9.93
C ASP A 64 -11.47 -5.81 -8.91
N GLY A 65 -11.72 -5.08 -7.82
CA GLY A 65 -12.60 -5.51 -6.72
C GLY A 65 -11.96 -6.42 -5.67
N GLU A 66 -10.70 -6.85 -5.82
CA GLU A 66 -10.00 -7.61 -4.78
C GLU A 66 -9.74 -6.73 -3.55
N ARG A 67 -10.24 -7.18 -2.40
CA ARG A 67 -10.03 -6.52 -1.12
C ARG A 67 -8.90 -7.17 -0.33
N PRO A 68 -8.13 -6.41 0.47
CA PRO A 68 -7.02 -6.95 1.27
C PRO A 68 -7.44 -8.10 2.20
N ASP A 69 -8.62 -8.03 2.81
CA ASP A 69 -9.13 -9.05 3.74
C ASP A 69 -9.46 -10.39 3.05
N ILE A 70 -10.05 -10.32 1.85
CA ILE A 70 -10.36 -11.50 1.04
C ILE A 70 -9.06 -12.12 0.52
N LEU A 71 -8.14 -11.28 0.04
CA LEU A 71 -6.84 -11.72 -0.44
C LEU A 71 -6.04 -12.40 0.68
N ALA A 72 -6.07 -11.87 1.90
CA ALA A 72 -5.40 -12.48 3.05
C ALA A 72 -5.98 -13.85 3.38
N HIS A 73 -7.30 -14.02 3.30
CA HIS A 73 -7.92 -15.33 3.48
C HIS A 73 -7.48 -16.33 2.40
N GLN A 74 -7.35 -15.89 1.15
CA GLN A 74 -6.90 -16.75 0.04
C GLN A 74 -5.44 -17.19 0.21
N PHE A 75 -4.54 -16.29 0.63
CA PHE A 75 -3.12 -16.58 0.76
C PHE A 75 -2.74 -17.23 2.09
N TYR A 76 -3.37 -16.82 3.19
CA TYR A 76 -2.99 -17.21 4.56
C TYR A 76 -4.05 -18.03 5.30
N GLY A 77 -5.25 -18.18 4.75
CA GLY A 77 -6.38 -18.82 5.45
C GLY A 77 -6.99 -17.98 6.57
N ASP A 78 -6.54 -16.72 6.75
CA ASP A 78 -7.00 -15.81 7.79
C ASP A 78 -7.13 -14.39 7.24
N SER A 79 -8.36 -13.86 7.25
CA SER A 79 -8.69 -12.50 6.82
C SER A 79 -8.09 -11.43 7.74
N GLU A 80 -7.77 -11.76 8.99
CA GLU A 80 -7.18 -10.82 9.94
C GLU A 80 -5.72 -10.48 9.61
N LEU A 81 -5.05 -11.27 8.76
CA LEU A 81 -3.66 -11.10 8.36
C LEU A 81 -3.45 -10.12 7.19
N HIS A 82 -4.48 -9.41 6.74
CA HIS A 82 -4.38 -8.42 5.66
C HIS A 82 -3.36 -7.30 5.94
N TRP A 83 -3.09 -7.00 7.21
CA TRP A 83 -2.08 -6.00 7.60
C TRP A 83 -0.66 -6.40 7.14
N LEU A 84 -0.40 -7.69 6.89
CA LEU A 84 0.88 -8.15 6.37
C LEU A 84 1.16 -7.53 4.99
N PHE A 85 0.16 -7.35 4.12
CA PHE A 85 0.38 -6.70 2.83
C PHE A 85 0.87 -5.26 2.96
N PHE A 86 0.27 -4.50 3.89
CA PHE A 86 0.69 -3.13 4.18
C PHE A 86 2.08 -3.11 4.82
N PHE A 87 2.35 -4.06 5.71
CA PHE A 87 3.63 -4.18 6.39
C PHE A 87 4.79 -4.56 5.46
N THR A 88 4.56 -5.43 4.47
CA THR A 88 5.58 -5.90 3.52
C THR A 88 5.85 -4.90 2.41
N ASN A 89 4.84 -4.15 1.96
CA ASN A 89 4.98 -3.14 0.91
C ASN A 89 5.38 -1.76 1.46
N GLY A 90 5.25 -1.56 2.77
CA GLY A 90 5.80 -0.42 3.50
C GLY A 90 5.37 0.92 2.91
N VAL A 91 6.34 1.70 2.39
CA VAL A 91 6.11 3.05 1.84
C VAL A 91 5.09 3.07 0.69
N LYS A 92 4.94 1.97 -0.06
CA LYS A 92 3.97 1.90 -1.16
C LYS A 92 2.52 1.73 -0.71
N LEU A 93 2.29 1.21 0.50
CA LEU A 93 0.98 0.93 1.06
C LEU A 93 0.93 1.43 2.51
N LEU A 94 1.05 2.75 2.70
CA LEU A 94 1.00 3.40 4.02
C LEU A 94 -0.44 3.65 4.47
N ASN A 95 -1.28 4.07 3.53
CA ASN A 95 -2.68 4.41 3.77
C ASN A 95 -3.60 3.32 3.19
N PRO A 96 -4.26 2.52 4.04
CA PRO A 96 -5.15 1.45 3.59
C PRO A 96 -6.29 1.90 2.68
N TYR A 97 -6.72 3.16 2.77
CA TYR A 97 -7.86 3.68 2.02
C TYR A 97 -7.50 4.27 0.65
N TYR A 98 -6.27 4.74 0.47
CA TYR A 98 -5.87 5.46 -0.76
C TYR A 98 -4.77 4.77 -1.55
N ASP A 99 -3.99 3.91 -0.90
CA ASP A 99 -2.87 3.24 -1.57
C ASP A 99 -3.28 1.89 -2.18
N TRP A 100 -4.41 1.32 -1.72
CA TRP A 100 -5.02 0.19 -2.42
C TRP A 100 -5.65 0.64 -3.73
N PRO A 101 -5.51 -0.12 -4.84
CA PRO A 101 -6.15 0.23 -6.10
C PRO A 101 -7.66 0.33 -5.94
N LEU A 102 -8.23 1.41 -6.46
CA LEU A 102 -9.67 1.63 -6.51
C LEU A 102 -10.30 0.71 -7.53
N THR A 103 -11.55 0.34 -7.27
CA THR A 103 -12.34 -0.37 -8.28
C THR A 103 -12.60 0.52 -9.49
N GLN A 104 -12.84 -0.03 -10.67
CA GLN A 104 -13.20 0.77 -11.86
C GLN A 104 -14.40 1.71 -11.60
N TYR A 105 -15.38 1.23 -10.84
CA TYR A 105 -16.55 2.01 -10.45
C TYR A 105 -16.21 3.17 -9.50
N ASP A 106 -15.38 2.92 -8.48
CA ASP A 106 -14.98 3.96 -7.53
C ASP A 106 -13.97 4.94 -8.14
N LEU A 107 -13.12 4.47 -9.05
CA LEU A 107 -12.21 5.31 -9.83
C LEU A 107 -13.01 6.30 -10.67
N LYS A 108 -14.06 5.86 -11.36
CA LYS A 108 -14.96 6.75 -12.10
C LYS A 108 -15.56 7.83 -11.20
N LYS A 109 -16.07 7.46 -10.03
CA LYS A 109 -16.59 8.44 -9.06
C LYS A 109 -15.53 9.41 -8.57
N PHE A 110 -14.31 8.92 -8.35
CA PHE A 110 -13.18 9.74 -7.95
C PHE A 110 -12.83 10.78 -9.02
N VAL A 111 -12.73 10.36 -10.28
CA VAL A 111 -12.44 11.23 -11.43
C VAL A 111 -13.56 12.24 -11.65
N ASP A 112 -14.83 11.80 -11.63
CA ASP A 112 -16.00 12.67 -11.79
C ASP A 112 -16.11 13.72 -10.66
N LYS A 113 -15.60 13.42 -9.46
CA LYS A 113 -15.55 14.37 -8.33
C LYS A 113 -14.35 15.31 -8.40
N LYS A 114 -13.21 14.84 -8.93
CA LYS A 114 -11.95 15.59 -8.98
C LYS A 114 -11.91 16.58 -10.15
N TYR A 115 -12.46 16.19 -11.29
CA TYR A 115 -12.41 16.99 -12.53
C TYR A 115 -13.81 17.35 -13.00
N ALA A 116 -13.97 18.56 -13.55
CA ALA A 116 -15.24 18.99 -14.15
C ALA A 116 -15.59 18.21 -15.43
N ASN A 117 -14.57 17.72 -16.15
CA ASN A 117 -14.74 16.90 -17.35
C ASN A 117 -13.72 15.75 -17.38
N ILE A 118 -14.23 14.52 -17.40
CA ILE A 118 -13.47 13.27 -17.43
C ILE A 118 -12.65 13.08 -18.72
N ASN A 119 -13.13 13.63 -19.84
CA ASN A 119 -12.51 13.50 -21.15
C ASN A 119 -11.66 14.72 -21.53
N ALA A 120 -11.51 15.70 -20.63
CA ALA A 120 -10.62 16.83 -20.88
C ALA A 120 -9.15 16.38 -20.89
N ILE A 121 -8.35 17.09 -21.67
CA ILE A 121 -6.91 16.86 -21.78
C ILE A 121 -6.25 17.27 -20.46
N HIS A 122 -5.47 16.36 -19.88
CA HIS A 122 -4.68 16.60 -18.67
C HIS A 122 -3.27 17.10 -19.03
N HIS A 123 -2.61 16.42 -19.95
CA HIS A 123 -1.25 16.72 -20.42
C HIS A 123 -0.99 16.02 -21.77
N TYR A 124 0.17 16.29 -22.37
CA TYR A 124 0.63 15.61 -23.57
C TYR A 124 1.87 14.77 -23.26
N ILE A 125 2.00 13.62 -23.92
CA ILE A 125 3.17 12.75 -23.80
C ILE A 125 3.83 12.52 -25.16
N ASP A 126 5.15 12.38 -25.18
CA ASP A 126 5.88 11.94 -26.37
C ASP A 126 5.84 10.41 -26.55
N ALA A 127 6.52 9.90 -27.58
CA ALA A 127 6.60 8.46 -27.85
C ALA A 127 7.36 7.67 -26.77
N ASP A 128 8.20 8.34 -25.99
CA ASP A 128 8.99 7.74 -24.90
C ASP A 128 8.27 7.79 -23.55
N GLY A 129 7.10 8.45 -23.48
CA GLY A 129 6.25 8.55 -22.31
C GLY A 129 6.56 9.73 -21.38
N TYR A 130 7.36 10.71 -21.83
CA TYR A 130 7.64 11.92 -21.07
C TYR A 130 6.57 12.99 -21.31
N GLU A 131 6.25 13.76 -20.27
CA GLU A 131 5.33 14.90 -20.38
C GLU A 131 5.98 16.02 -21.23
N VAL A 132 5.28 16.46 -22.27
CA VAL A 132 5.77 17.46 -23.23
C VAL A 132 4.72 18.54 -23.50
N ASP A 133 5.14 19.63 -24.14
CA ASP A 133 4.25 20.67 -24.63
C ASP A 133 3.38 20.16 -25.79
N SER A 134 2.21 20.80 -26.00
CA SER A 134 1.22 20.36 -26.97
C SER A 134 1.68 20.41 -28.44
N ASP A 135 2.71 21.20 -28.73
CA ASP A 135 3.29 21.43 -30.06
C ASP A 135 4.56 20.59 -30.33
N ALA A 136 5.00 19.79 -29.36
CA ALA A 136 6.10 18.86 -29.55
C ALA A 136 5.78 17.81 -30.62
N ALA A 137 6.77 17.50 -31.47
CA ALA A 137 6.59 16.52 -32.53
C ALA A 137 6.30 15.13 -31.95
N GLY A 138 5.15 14.54 -32.30
CA GLY A 138 4.72 13.24 -31.78
C GLY A 138 3.94 13.30 -30.46
N ALA A 139 3.59 14.49 -29.97
CA ALA A 139 2.78 14.66 -28.76
C ALA A 139 1.39 14.01 -28.88
N THR A 140 1.05 13.15 -27.94
CA THR A 140 -0.27 12.52 -27.79
C THR A 140 -0.97 13.05 -26.55
N SER A 141 -2.23 13.47 -26.68
CA SER A 141 -3.00 13.98 -25.54
C SER A 141 -3.46 12.85 -24.62
N VAL A 142 -3.21 13.00 -23.32
CA VAL A 142 -3.72 12.11 -22.26
C VAL A 142 -4.90 12.78 -21.58
N THR A 143 -6.03 12.08 -21.47
CA THR A 143 -7.22 12.60 -20.78
C THR A 143 -7.13 12.42 -19.27
N ASN A 144 -7.95 13.16 -18.51
CA ASN A 144 -8.06 13.00 -17.06
C ASN A 144 -8.37 11.55 -16.65
N TRP A 145 -9.22 10.86 -17.41
CA TRP A 145 -9.49 9.43 -17.19
C TRP A 145 -8.23 8.56 -17.31
N ILE A 146 -7.54 8.66 -18.45
CA ILE A 146 -6.36 7.82 -18.74
C ILE A 146 -5.24 8.09 -17.73
N HIS A 147 -5.04 9.35 -17.33
CA HIS A 147 -4.07 9.71 -16.29
C HIS A 147 -4.36 9.01 -14.95
N GLU A 148 -5.60 9.08 -14.46
CA GLU A 148 -5.93 8.45 -13.17
C GLU A 148 -6.00 6.92 -13.25
N GLU A 149 -6.41 6.36 -14.39
CA GLU A 149 -6.36 4.91 -14.63
C GLU A 149 -4.92 4.39 -14.59
N THR A 150 -3.99 5.05 -15.26
CA THR A 150 -2.57 4.69 -15.25
C THR A 150 -1.98 4.74 -13.83
N ARG A 151 -2.35 5.76 -13.05
CA ARG A 151 -1.92 5.89 -11.64
C ARG A 151 -2.54 4.84 -10.73
N ASN A 152 -3.78 4.43 -10.99
CA ASN A 152 -4.43 3.35 -10.25
C ASN A 152 -3.79 1.99 -10.57
N ASP A 153 -3.48 1.76 -11.84
CA ASP A 153 -2.91 0.51 -12.34
C ASP A 153 -1.47 0.31 -11.87
N ALA A 154 -0.71 1.39 -11.73
CA ALA A 154 0.61 1.37 -11.12
C ALA A 154 0.62 0.87 -9.66
N LYS A 155 -0.52 0.89 -8.96
CA LYS A 155 -0.68 0.39 -7.57
C LYS A 155 -1.03 -1.10 -7.49
N ARG A 156 -1.49 -1.71 -8.60
CA ARG A 156 -1.91 -3.12 -8.62
C ARG A 156 -0.81 -4.13 -8.30
N PRO A 157 0.47 -3.98 -8.72
CA PRO A 157 1.50 -4.95 -8.39
C PRO A 157 1.97 -4.78 -6.94
N ILE A 158 1.72 -5.81 -6.12
CA ILE A 158 2.11 -5.85 -4.71
C ILE A 158 3.01 -7.05 -4.39
N ARG A 159 3.80 -6.91 -3.32
CA ARG A 159 4.60 -7.99 -2.74
C ARG A 159 3.80 -8.70 -1.65
N VAL A 160 3.54 -9.98 -1.86
CA VAL A 160 2.83 -10.85 -0.93
C VAL A 160 3.84 -11.78 -0.26
N LEU A 161 3.82 -11.89 1.06
CA LEU A 161 4.65 -12.86 1.76
C LEU A 161 4.15 -14.28 1.46
N GLN A 162 5.06 -15.23 1.25
CA GLN A 162 4.70 -16.64 1.09
C GLN A 162 4.05 -17.14 2.38
N SER A 163 3.01 -17.97 2.25
CA SER A 163 2.23 -18.50 3.39
C SER A 163 3.10 -19.21 4.43
N SER A 164 4.15 -19.91 4.01
CA SER A 164 5.13 -20.58 4.89
C SER A 164 5.86 -19.62 5.84
N MET A 165 6.06 -18.36 5.44
CA MET A 165 6.80 -17.37 6.20
C MET A 165 5.88 -16.42 6.98
N ALA A 166 4.57 -16.43 6.69
CA ALA A 166 3.59 -15.55 7.32
C ALA A 166 3.61 -15.65 8.85
N MET A 167 3.59 -16.87 9.39
CA MET A 167 3.57 -17.06 10.84
C MET A 167 4.88 -16.63 11.51
N THR A 168 6.02 -16.96 10.90
CA THR A 168 7.34 -16.53 11.39
C THR A 168 7.44 -15.01 11.49
N VAL A 169 6.92 -14.27 10.50
CA VAL A 169 6.92 -12.80 10.53
C VAL A 169 6.00 -12.26 11.62
N VAL A 170 4.84 -12.89 11.85
CA VAL A 170 3.92 -12.51 12.94
C VAL A 170 4.58 -12.73 14.30
N ASP A 171 5.27 -13.84 14.49
CA ASP A 171 5.96 -14.17 15.74
C ASP A 171 7.15 -13.21 16.01
N GLU A 172 7.94 -12.93 14.98
CA GLU A 172 9.02 -11.94 15.01
C GLU A 172 8.48 -10.54 15.36
N PHE A 173 7.39 -10.13 14.71
CA PHE A 173 6.73 -8.86 14.97
C PHE A 173 6.27 -8.77 16.43
N ASN A 174 5.58 -9.79 16.93
CA ASN A 174 5.13 -9.85 18.33
C ASN A 174 6.30 -9.80 19.32
N ARG A 175 7.40 -10.50 19.02
CA ARG A 175 8.63 -10.48 19.84
C ARG A 175 9.23 -9.07 19.91
N LEU A 176 9.34 -8.38 18.77
CA LEU A 176 9.90 -7.03 18.70
C LEU A 176 9.01 -6.00 19.39
N MET A 177 7.68 -6.11 19.23
CA MET A 177 6.72 -5.22 19.90
C MET A 177 6.73 -5.35 21.42
N LYS A 178 7.02 -6.54 21.95
CA LYS A 178 7.20 -6.76 23.41
C LYS A 178 8.51 -6.21 23.97
N THR A 179 9.50 -5.97 23.12
CA THR A 179 10.83 -5.50 23.53
C THR A 179 10.88 -3.96 23.62
N GLN A 180 9.89 -3.26 23.06
CA GLN A 180 9.74 -1.80 23.16
C GLN A 180 9.00 -1.38 24.43
#